data_AF-A0A6S7IL37-F1
#
_entry.id   AF-A0A6S7IL37-F1
#
_cell.length_a   1.000
_cell.length_b   1.000
_cell.length_c   1.000
_cell.angle_alpha   90.00
_cell.angle_beta   90.00
_cell.angle_gamma   90.00
#
_symmetry.space_group_name_H-M   'P 1'
#
loop_
_entity.id
_entity.type
_entity.pdbx_description
1 polymer ?
#
loop_
_entity_poly.entity_id
_entity_poly.type
_entity_poly.pdbx_seq_one_letter_code
_entity_poly.pdbx_strand_id
1 'polypeptide(L)'
;MISTYPMRRREIITMNLRVWQVLEAFPPLGSSTGSEIRAELDRILQEPDINKDIKERFNGGWRERILSHMRKSSHRCLQEIMEMAEGVEFLDENEVQNRCIMAGLPFLLFDTKKYTMSCSKSFWIRAKSEDEDKVLDDLINLTKSPRLLSTGNLTDIDELCLAAEGMVICQFRPANILNAVVTLLGSYYVFNMEFPKGASGVEKALFLFLEHIFIGQCSANLPLTVENLVSDLMV
;
A
#
# COMPACT_ATOMS: atom_id res chain seq x y z
N MET A 1 -24.04 21.43 2.00
CA MET A 1 -23.14 20.61 1.15
C MET A 1 -22.92 19.19 1.72
N ILE A 2 -23.87 18.62 2.50
CA ILE A 2 -23.68 17.37 3.28
C ILE A 2 -24.41 16.17 2.63
N SER A 3 -25.24 16.38 1.60
CA SER A 3 -26.08 15.33 1.01
C SER A 3 -25.41 14.44 -0.05
N THR A 4 -24.24 14.83 -0.58
CA THR A 4 -23.61 14.13 -1.71
C THR A 4 -22.83 12.88 -1.27
N TYR A 5 -22.16 12.91 -0.11
CA TYR A 5 -21.40 11.76 0.39
C TYR A 5 -22.30 10.57 0.77
N PRO A 6 -23.37 10.71 1.59
CA PRO A 6 -24.21 9.57 1.97
C PRO A 6 -24.90 8.92 0.77
N MET A 7 -25.25 9.71 -0.25
CA MET A 7 -25.81 9.20 -1.50
C MET A 7 -24.78 8.42 -2.30
N ARG A 8 -23.60 9.01 -2.56
CA ARG A 8 -22.46 8.33 -3.21
C ARG A 8 -22.14 7.00 -2.55
N ARG A 9 -21.97 7.00 -1.23
CA ARG A 9 -21.59 5.79 -0.50
C ARG A 9 -22.67 4.71 -0.58
N ARG A 10 -23.94 5.10 -0.45
CA ARG A 10 -25.07 4.19 -0.64
C ARG A 10 -25.07 3.59 -2.04
N GLU A 11 -24.88 4.42 -3.06
CA GLU A 11 -24.84 3.97 -4.46
C GLU A 11 -23.73 2.94 -4.69
N ILE A 12 -22.49 3.24 -4.29
CA ILE A 12 -21.35 2.33 -4.42
C ILE A 12 -21.63 0.98 -3.74
N ILE A 13 -22.15 0.99 -2.51
CA ILE A 13 -22.44 -0.23 -1.75
C ILE A 13 -23.58 -1.04 -2.39
N THR A 14 -24.68 -0.36 -2.76
CA THR A 14 -25.90 -1.03 -3.25
C THR A 14 -25.79 -1.52 -4.68
N MET A 15 -25.07 -0.80 -5.54
CA MET A 15 -24.97 -1.09 -6.97
C MET A 15 -23.72 -1.90 -7.33
N ASN A 16 -22.81 -2.13 -6.39
CA ASN A 16 -21.56 -2.88 -6.60
C ASN A 16 -20.80 -2.40 -7.85
N LEU A 17 -20.61 -1.08 -7.94
CA LEU A 17 -20.01 -0.42 -9.09
C LEU A 17 -18.55 -0.83 -9.29
N ARG A 18 -18.13 -0.94 -10.55
CA ARG A 18 -16.71 -1.08 -10.94
C ARG A 18 -15.95 0.21 -10.64
N VAL A 19 -14.64 0.13 -10.43
CA VAL A 19 -13.80 1.30 -10.09
C VAL A 19 -13.97 2.40 -11.12
N TRP A 20 -13.91 2.05 -12.41
CA TRP A 20 -14.07 3.03 -13.49
C TRP A 20 -15.44 3.73 -13.48
N GLN A 21 -16.51 3.02 -13.11
CA GLN A 21 -17.86 3.61 -12.98
C GLN A 21 -17.91 4.60 -11.82
N VAL A 22 -17.26 4.26 -10.71
CA VAL A 22 -17.16 5.15 -9.55
C VAL A 22 -16.36 6.40 -9.90
N LEU A 23 -15.25 6.27 -10.63
CA LEU A 23 -14.43 7.41 -11.06
C LEU A 23 -15.15 8.29 -12.09
N GLU A 24 -15.96 7.72 -12.99
CA GLU A 24 -16.77 8.48 -13.94
C GLU A 24 -17.89 9.26 -13.23
N ALA A 25 -18.60 8.62 -12.29
CA ALA A 25 -19.66 9.25 -11.52
C ALA A 25 -19.13 10.27 -10.49
N PHE A 26 -17.92 10.04 -9.97
CA PHE A 26 -17.29 10.87 -8.94
C PHE A 26 -15.83 11.19 -9.29
N PRO A 27 -15.57 12.03 -10.31
CA PRO A 27 -14.23 12.36 -10.80
C PRO A 27 -13.22 12.85 -9.75
N PRO A 28 -13.61 13.57 -8.67
CA PRO A 28 -12.65 13.97 -7.64
C PRO A 28 -11.91 12.80 -7.00
N LEU A 29 -12.47 11.59 -6.98
CA LEU A 29 -11.79 10.40 -6.46
C LEU A 29 -10.54 10.01 -7.28
N GLY A 30 -10.47 10.41 -8.54
CA GLY A 30 -9.29 10.26 -9.41
C GLY A 30 -8.33 11.46 -9.31
N SER A 31 -8.40 12.27 -8.25
CA SER A 31 -7.50 13.42 -8.10
C SER A 31 -6.04 12.96 -8.13
N SER A 32 -5.17 13.79 -8.71
CA SER A 32 -3.77 13.42 -8.95
C SER A 32 -3.07 12.90 -7.69
N THR A 33 -3.35 13.44 -6.51
CA THR A 33 -2.64 13.06 -5.27
C THR A 33 -3.35 12.02 -4.40
N GLY A 34 -4.52 11.50 -4.82
CA GLY A 34 -5.32 10.58 -4.01
C GLY A 34 -5.95 11.20 -2.74
N SER A 35 -5.97 12.53 -2.65
CA SER A 35 -6.47 13.27 -1.48
C SER A 35 -7.93 12.98 -1.17
N GLU A 36 -8.77 12.85 -2.19
CA GLU A 36 -10.20 12.59 -2.02
C GLU A 36 -10.46 11.16 -1.52
N ILE A 37 -9.70 10.17 -2.01
CA ILE A 37 -9.78 8.79 -1.49
C ILE A 37 -9.44 8.77 -0.01
N ARG A 38 -8.39 9.50 0.40
CA ARG A 38 -8.00 9.63 1.80
C ARG A 38 -9.05 10.36 2.64
N ALA A 39 -9.64 11.44 2.13
CA ALA A 39 -10.72 12.14 2.82
C ALA A 39 -12.00 11.30 2.94
N GLU A 40 -12.30 10.46 1.96
CA GLU A 40 -13.40 9.50 2.05
C GLU A 40 -13.12 8.39 3.06
N LEU A 41 -11.87 7.94 3.19
CA LEU A 41 -11.48 6.99 4.23
C LEU A 41 -11.80 7.57 5.63
N ASP A 42 -11.47 8.84 5.89
CA ASP A 42 -11.80 9.53 7.15
C ASP A 42 -13.31 9.46 7.45
N ARG A 43 -14.14 9.70 6.43
CA ARG A 43 -15.60 9.67 6.56
C ARG A 43 -16.17 8.27 6.74
N ILE A 44 -15.57 7.26 6.09
CA ILE A 44 -16.01 5.87 6.17
C ILE A 44 -15.70 5.30 7.56
N LEU A 45 -14.49 5.59 8.06
CA LEU A 45 -14.05 5.13 9.39
C LEU A 45 -14.65 5.97 10.53
N GLN A 46 -15.24 7.14 10.22
CA GLN A 46 -15.75 8.10 11.20
C GLN A 46 -14.67 8.60 12.17
N GLU A 47 -13.44 8.70 11.65
CA GLU A 47 -12.26 9.15 12.37
C GLU A 47 -11.66 10.35 11.60
N PRO A 48 -12.04 11.60 11.95
CA PRO A 48 -11.77 12.79 11.14
C PRO A 48 -10.27 13.15 10.99
N ASP A 49 -9.40 12.53 11.78
CA ASP A 49 -7.96 12.69 11.74
C ASP A 49 -7.21 11.39 11.37
N ILE A 50 -7.90 10.36 10.86
CA ILE A 50 -7.26 9.05 10.63
C ILE A 50 -6.07 9.15 9.67
N ASN A 51 -6.10 10.02 8.65
CA ASN A 51 -4.92 10.27 7.82
C ASN A 51 -3.69 10.79 8.58
N LYS A 52 -3.90 11.62 9.61
CA LYS A 52 -2.84 12.11 10.48
C LYS A 52 -2.41 11.02 11.47
N ASP A 53 -3.38 10.39 12.13
CA ASP A 53 -3.15 9.32 13.09
C ASP A 53 -2.43 8.13 12.47
N ILE A 54 -2.74 7.77 11.23
CA ILE A 54 -2.07 6.72 10.47
C ILE A 54 -0.56 7.01 10.39
N LYS A 55 -0.19 8.25 10.05
CA LYS A 55 1.22 8.66 9.96
C LYS A 55 1.88 8.68 11.32
N GLU A 56 1.18 9.16 12.34
CA GLU A 56 1.69 9.20 13.71
C GLU A 56 1.87 7.80 14.31
N ARG A 57 0.96 6.85 14.05
CA ARG A 57 1.09 5.45 14.49
C ARG A 57 2.27 4.78 13.80
N PHE A 58 2.41 4.98 12.50
CA PHE A 58 3.52 4.39 11.75
C PHE A 58 4.86 4.95 12.24
N ASN A 59 5.01 6.27 12.25
CA ASN A 59 6.25 6.93 12.66
C ASN A 59 6.52 6.85 14.18
N GLY A 60 5.47 6.75 14.99
CA GLY A 60 5.53 6.76 16.46
C GLY A 60 5.85 5.42 17.13
N GLY A 61 6.08 4.36 16.35
CA GLY A 61 6.57 3.10 16.90
C GLY A 61 6.74 1.97 15.90
N TRP A 62 5.83 1.83 14.93
CA TRP A 62 5.90 0.72 13.98
C TRP A 62 7.14 0.77 13.09
N ARG A 63 7.50 1.97 12.62
CA ARG A 63 8.65 2.18 11.73
C ARG A 63 9.93 1.62 12.34
N GLU A 64 10.28 2.05 13.55
CA GLU A 64 11.52 1.62 14.22
C GLU A 64 11.49 0.15 14.60
N ARG A 65 10.33 -0.39 15.02
CA ARG A 65 10.16 -1.82 15.30
C ARG A 65 10.42 -2.67 14.07
N ILE A 66 9.85 -2.29 12.92
CA ILE A 66 10.02 -3.01 11.66
C ILE A 66 11.47 -2.91 11.19
N LEU A 67 12.08 -1.73 11.21
CA LEU A 67 13.50 -1.55 10.83
C LEU A 67 14.42 -2.38 11.73
N SER A 68 14.23 -2.35 13.05
CA SER A 68 14.98 -3.16 14.02
C SER A 68 14.88 -4.65 13.72
N HIS A 69 13.66 -5.12 13.41
CA HIS A 69 13.44 -6.52 13.07
C HIS A 69 14.08 -6.89 11.71
N MET A 70 13.99 -6.03 10.70
CA MET A 70 14.64 -6.22 9.40
C MET A 70 16.17 -6.32 9.53
N ARG A 71 16.80 -5.45 10.35
CA ARG A 71 18.26 -5.47 10.62
C ARG A 71 18.74 -6.78 11.23
N LYS A 72 17.92 -7.40 12.08
CA LYS A 72 18.24 -8.68 12.74
C LYS A 72 17.99 -9.89 11.83
N SER A 73 17.36 -9.69 10.68
CA SER A 73 17.02 -10.78 9.78
C SER A 73 18.26 -11.37 9.11
N SER A 74 18.30 -12.69 9.02
CA SER A 74 19.29 -13.42 8.21
C SER A 74 18.84 -13.59 6.74
N HIS A 75 17.68 -13.02 6.37
CA HIS A 75 17.15 -13.13 5.03
C HIS A 75 17.90 -12.22 4.06
N ARG A 76 18.58 -12.80 3.06
CA ARG A 76 19.41 -12.07 2.09
C ARG A 76 18.72 -10.86 1.46
N CYS A 77 17.48 -11.00 0.97
CA CYS A 77 16.76 -9.86 0.38
C CYS A 77 16.50 -8.72 1.37
N LEU A 78 16.31 -9.02 2.66
CA LEU A 78 16.14 -7.98 3.68
C LEU A 78 17.47 -7.31 4.00
N GLN A 79 18.58 -8.06 4.00
CA GLN A 79 19.92 -7.50 4.14
C GLN A 79 20.24 -6.54 2.99
N GLU A 80 20.00 -6.95 1.74
CA GLU A 80 20.20 -6.10 0.54
C GLU A 80 19.33 -4.82 0.59
N ILE A 81 18.10 -4.91 1.08
CA ILE A 81 17.22 -3.73 1.26
C ILE A 81 17.76 -2.82 2.38
N MET A 82 18.23 -3.39 3.49
CA MET A 82 18.76 -2.61 4.62
C MET A 82 20.08 -1.91 4.28
N GLU A 83 20.94 -2.53 3.48
CA GLU A 83 22.15 -1.90 2.95
C GLU A 83 21.81 -0.63 2.14
N MET A 84 20.72 -0.64 1.36
CA MET A 84 20.26 0.55 0.64
C MET A 84 19.70 1.62 1.59
N ALA A 85 19.02 1.22 2.67
CA ALA A 85 18.47 2.16 3.64
C ALA A 85 19.55 2.90 4.46
N GLU A 86 20.72 2.27 4.64
CA GLU A 86 21.80 2.74 5.54
C GLU A 86 23.06 3.21 4.79
N GLY A 87 23.18 2.92 3.50
CA GLY A 87 24.44 3.06 2.75
C GLY A 87 24.80 4.46 2.25
N VAL A 88 23.90 5.45 2.29
CA VAL A 88 24.12 6.80 1.74
C VAL A 88 23.37 7.87 2.54
N GLU A 89 23.93 9.08 2.66
CA GLU A 89 23.17 10.26 3.11
C GLU A 89 22.14 10.66 2.04
N PHE A 90 20.86 10.42 2.32
CA PHE A 90 19.75 10.78 1.44
C PHE A 90 19.19 12.16 1.80
N LEU A 91 18.64 12.85 0.80
CA LEU A 91 17.92 14.12 1.01
C LEU A 91 16.68 13.94 1.92
N ASP A 92 16.00 12.79 1.79
CA ASP A 92 14.87 12.40 2.65
C ASP A 92 15.06 10.96 3.13
N GLU A 93 15.88 10.81 4.18
CA GLU A 93 16.17 9.51 4.81
C GLU A 93 14.89 8.80 5.29
N ASN A 94 13.93 9.56 5.83
CA ASN A 94 12.67 9.00 6.33
C ASN A 94 11.89 8.33 5.19
N GLU A 95 11.76 9.00 4.06
CA GLU A 95 11.04 8.45 2.91
C GLU A 95 11.77 7.22 2.32
N VAL A 96 13.11 7.22 2.25
CA VAL A 96 13.88 6.04 1.82
C VAL A 96 13.68 4.87 2.78
N GLN A 97 13.73 5.10 4.09
CA GLN A 97 13.44 4.08 5.10
C GLN A 97 12.02 3.53 4.95
N ASN A 98 11.02 4.40 4.75
CA ASN A 98 9.63 3.99 4.53
C ASN A 98 9.51 3.09 3.29
N ARG A 99 10.18 3.44 2.18
CA ARG A 99 10.19 2.62 0.96
C ARG A 99 10.87 1.27 1.21
N CYS A 100 11.99 1.25 1.93
CA CYS A 100 12.69 0.01 2.29
C CYS A 100 11.81 -0.90 3.14
N ILE A 101 11.09 -0.35 4.12
CA ILE A 101 10.10 -1.08 4.91
C ILE A 101 9.04 -1.70 3.98
N MET A 102 8.40 -0.88 3.13
CA MET A 102 7.32 -1.37 2.24
C MET A 102 7.81 -2.46 1.28
N ALA A 103 9.04 -2.34 0.77
CA ALA A 103 9.66 -3.36 -0.07
C ALA A 103 10.04 -4.63 0.71
N GLY A 104 10.34 -4.50 2.01
CA GLY A 104 10.72 -5.57 2.90
C GLY A 104 9.55 -6.38 3.46
N LEU A 105 8.36 -5.77 3.63
CA LEU A 105 7.19 -6.41 4.25
C LEU A 105 6.84 -7.80 3.70
N PRO A 106 6.86 -8.04 2.38
CA PRO A 106 6.57 -9.37 1.86
C PRO A 106 7.57 -10.44 2.33
N PHE A 107 8.84 -10.09 2.52
CA PHE A 107 9.86 -11.00 3.01
C PHE A 107 9.79 -11.23 4.52
N LEU A 108 9.23 -10.28 5.28
CA LEU A 108 8.96 -10.44 6.71
C LEU A 108 7.78 -11.36 6.96
N LEU A 109 6.71 -11.19 6.18
CA LEU A 109 5.50 -11.99 6.33
C LEU A 109 5.65 -13.39 5.72
N PHE A 110 6.45 -13.56 4.67
CA PHE A 110 6.50 -14.83 3.95
C PHE A 110 7.92 -15.36 3.83
N ASP A 111 8.15 -16.60 4.28
CA ASP A 111 9.42 -17.29 4.09
C ASP A 111 9.62 -17.62 2.59
N THR A 112 10.37 -16.76 1.91
CA THR A 112 10.52 -16.82 0.45
C THR A 112 11.40 -17.98 -0.03
N LYS A 113 12.02 -18.75 0.86
CA LYS A 113 12.78 -19.97 0.48
C LYS A 113 11.94 -20.97 -0.34
N LYS A 114 10.61 -20.93 -0.20
CA LYS A 114 9.66 -21.76 -0.99
C LYS A 114 8.87 -20.97 -2.04
N TYR A 115 8.93 -19.64 -2.00
CA TYR A 115 8.11 -18.77 -2.82
C TYR A 115 8.99 -17.80 -3.58
N THR A 116 9.20 -18.06 -4.87
CA THR A 116 9.48 -16.96 -5.80
C THR A 116 8.33 -15.96 -5.68
N MET A 117 8.63 -14.78 -5.11
CA MET A 117 7.72 -13.66 -5.18
C MET A 117 7.59 -13.26 -6.64
N SER A 118 6.56 -13.80 -7.30
CA SER A 118 6.11 -13.27 -8.57
C SER A 118 5.62 -11.83 -8.34
N CYS A 119 5.92 -10.92 -9.26
CA CYS A 119 5.43 -9.54 -9.24
C CYS A 119 3.92 -9.44 -8.98
N SER A 120 3.14 -10.47 -9.32
CA SER A 120 1.70 -10.55 -9.06
C SER A 120 1.25 -10.68 -7.59
N LYS A 121 2.17 -10.82 -6.62
CA LYS A 121 1.82 -11.11 -5.21
C LYS A 121 2.11 -9.96 -4.23
N SER A 122 2.59 -8.82 -4.70
CA SER A 122 2.86 -7.65 -3.87
C SER A 122 1.75 -6.60 -4.00
N PHE A 123 1.54 -5.80 -2.95
CA PHE A 123 0.72 -4.59 -3.00
C PHE A 123 1.42 -3.45 -3.76
N TRP A 124 2.75 -3.50 -3.82
CA TRP A 124 3.61 -2.56 -4.52
C TRP A 124 4.55 -3.30 -5.48
N ILE A 125 4.44 -2.99 -6.78
CA ILE A 125 5.25 -3.58 -7.85
C ILE A 125 6.14 -2.49 -8.44
N ARG A 126 7.42 -2.84 -8.65
CA ARG A 126 8.39 -1.94 -9.28
C ARG A 126 8.73 -2.48 -10.66
N ALA A 127 8.52 -1.66 -11.70
CA ALA A 127 9.03 -1.95 -13.03
C ALA A 127 10.56 -1.96 -12.99
N LYS A 128 11.19 -3.02 -13.51
CA LYS A 128 12.65 -3.15 -13.59
C LYS A 128 13.00 -3.62 -14.99
N SER A 129 13.30 -2.68 -15.89
CA SER A 129 13.56 -2.93 -17.32
C SER A 129 14.38 -1.79 -17.91
N GLU A 130 15.01 -2.01 -19.06
CA GLU A 130 15.62 -0.94 -19.85
C GLU A 130 14.56 0.04 -20.40
N ASP A 131 13.32 -0.44 -20.56
CA ASP A 131 12.14 0.33 -20.97
C ASP A 131 11.11 0.25 -19.85
N GLU A 132 11.32 1.05 -18.80
CA GLU A 132 10.46 1.03 -17.59
C GLU A 132 9.05 1.52 -17.86
N ASP A 133 8.89 2.53 -18.73
CA ASP A 133 7.59 3.12 -19.07
C ASP A 133 6.68 2.10 -19.75
N LYS A 134 7.20 1.36 -20.74
CA LYS A 134 6.44 0.29 -21.39
C LYS A 134 6.04 -0.82 -20.43
N VAL A 135 6.95 -1.19 -19.51
CA VAL A 135 6.65 -2.20 -18.49
C VAL A 135 5.60 -1.68 -17.50
N LEU A 136 5.65 -0.40 -17.15
CA LEU A 136 4.65 0.23 -16.30
C LEU A 136 3.26 0.18 -16.96
N ASP A 137 3.16 0.54 -18.24
CA ASP A 137 1.92 0.46 -19.02
C ASP A 137 1.36 -0.97 -19.06
N ASP A 138 2.21 -1.97 -19.32
CA ASP A 138 1.83 -3.38 -19.31
C ASP A 138 1.32 -3.80 -17.92
N LEU A 139 1.99 -3.37 -16.85
CA LEU A 139 1.57 -3.64 -15.47
C LEU A 139 0.22 -2.97 -15.13
N ILE A 140 0.01 -1.73 -15.57
CA ILE A 140 -1.27 -1.02 -15.41
C ILE A 140 -2.38 -1.82 -16.07
N ASN A 141 -2.20 -2.21 -17.34
CA ASN A 141 -3.18 -2.94 -18.13
C ASN A 141 -3.54 -4.32 -17.52
N LEU A 142 -2.59 -4.96 -16.83
CA LEU A 142 -2.81 -6.24 -16.15
C LEU A 142 -3.41 -6.09 -14.74
N THR A 143 -3.41 -4.90 -14.17
CA THR A 143 -3.84 -4.65 -12.79
C THR A 143 -5.36 -4.67 -12.69
N LYS A 144 -5.90 -5.64 -11.93
CA LYS A 144 -7.36 -5.81 -11.72
C LYS A 144 -7.85 -5.17 -10.42
N SER A 145 -7.13 -5.38 -9.33
CA SER A 145 -7.41 -4.81 -8.02
C SER A 145 -6.49 -3.63 -7.75
N PRO A 146 -6.86 -2.68 -6.86
CA PRO A 146 -5.98 -1.58 -6.48
C PRO A 146 -4.58 -2.05 -6.05
N ARG A 147 -3.55 -1.49 -6.68
CA ARG A 147 -2.13 -1.75 -6.40
C ARG A 147 -1.28 -0.50 -6.65
N LEU A 148 -0.16 -0.43 -5.95
CA LEU A 148 0.87 0.57 -6.22
C LEU A 148 1.83 0.05 -7.28
N LEU A 149 2.14 0.89 -8.26
CA LEU A 149 3.11 0.63 -9.30
C LEU A 149 4.13 1.78 -9.31
N SER A 150 5.40 1.47 -9.53
CA SER A 150 6.43 2.49 -9.65
C SER A 150 7.54 2.12 -10.64
N THR A 151 8.24 3.13 -11.11
CA THR A 151 9.51 3.05 -11.85
C THR A 151 10.66 3.52 -10.96
N GLY A 152 11.89 3.40 -11.43
CA GLY A 152 13.10 3.71 -10.67
C GLY A 152 13.43 2.68 -9.58
N ASN A 153 14.12 3.12 -8.54
CA ASN A 153 14.66 2.27 -7.47
C ASN A 153 14.16 2.69 -6.08
N LEU A 154 14.63 2.03 -5.00
CA LEU A 154 14.15 2.36 -3.64
C LEU A 154 14.61 3.73 -3.16
N THR A 155 15.80 4.16 -3.59
CA THR A 155 16.40 5.42 -3.18
C THR A 155 15.88 6.59 -4.00
N ASP A 156 15.54 6.34 -5.26
CA ASP A 156 15.06 7.34 -6.21
C ASP A 156 13.93 6.75 -7.06
N ILE A 157 12.70 7.23 -6.84
CA ILE A 157 11.50 6.79 -7.55
C ILE A 157 11.13 7.86 -8.56
N ASP A 158 11.10 7.50 -9.84
CA ASP A 158 10.72 8.39 -10.93
C ASP A 158 9.19 8.59 -10.97
N GLU A 159 8.44 7.50 -11.00
CA GLU A 159 6.98 7.50 -10.96
C GLU A 159 6.43 6.59 -9.87
N LEU A 160 5.38 7.03 -9.18
CA LEU A 160 4.59 6.22 -8.26
C LEU A 160 3.11 6.48 -8.52
N CYS A 161 2.34 5.43 -8.79
CA CYS A 161 0.90 5.55 -9.03
C CYS A 161 0.09 4.45 -8.35
N LEU A 162 -1.17 4.76 -8.09
CA LEU A 162 -2.20 3.79 -7.75
C LEU A 162 -2.93 3.40 -9.02
N ALA A 163 -2.99 2.11 -9.34
CA ALA A 163 -3.71 1.58 -10.48
C ALA A 163 -4.76 0.54 -10.06
N ALA A 164 -5.87 0.47 -10.78
CA ALA A 164 -6.86 -0.60 -10.69
C ALA A 164 -7.59 -0.72 -12.02
N GLU A 165 -8.12 -1.91 -12.34
CA GLU A 165 -8.95 -2.16 -13.53
C GLU A 165 -8.37 -1.65 -14.86
N GLY A 166 -7.06 -1.78 -15.05
CA GLY A 166 -6.41 -1.35 -16.29
C GLY A 166 -6.17 0.15 -16.40
N MET A 167 -6.34 0.93 -15.32
CA MET A 167 -6.16 2.38 -15.34
C MET A 167 -5.40 2.91 -14.13
N VAL A 168 -4.75 4.05 -14.33
CA VAL A 168 -4.20 4.87 -13.25
C VAL A 168 -5.33 5.62 -12.57
N ILE A 169 -5.45 5.46 -11.26
CA ILE A 169 -6.39 6.20 -10.42
C ILE A 169 -5.78 7.53 -10.00
N CYS A 170 -4.52 7.51 -9.51
CA CYS A 170 -3.81 8.71 -9.08
C CYS A 170 -2.29 8.53 -9.13
N GLN A 171 -1.53 9.64 -9.15
CA GLN A 171 -0.08 9.71 -9.25
C GLN A 171 0.55 10.54 -8.13
N PHE A 172 1.50 9.97 -7.40
CA PHE A 172 2.12 10.62 -6.25
C PHE A 172 3.34 11.41 -6.69
N ARG A 173 3.18 12.74 -6.83
CA ARG A 173 4.26 13.67 -7.22
C ARG A 173 4.36 14.82 -6.20
N PRO A 174 5.49 14.95 -5.45
CA PRO A 174 6.61 14.00 -5.38
C PRO A 174 6.18 12.64 -4.80
N ALA A 175 6.97 11.60 -5.08
CA ALA A 175 6.71 10.26 -4.58
C ALA A 175 6.76 10.24 -3.05
N ASN A 176 5.67 9.78 -2.42
CA ASN A 176 5.57 9.59 -0.98
C ASN A 176 4.87 8.26 -0.71
N ILE A 177 5.63 7.27 -0.28
CA ILE A 177 5.15 5.89 -0.17
C ILE A 177 4.09 5.74 0.92
N LEU A 178 4.17 6.50 2.01
CA LEU A 178 3.16 6.44 3.07
C LEU A 178 1.81 6.96 2.57
N ASN A 179 1.79 8.14 1.94
CA ASN A 179 0.57 8.66 1.31
C ASN A 179 0.02 7.67 0.28
N ALA A 180 0.89 7.03 -0.50
CA ALA A 180 0.48 6.04 -1.49
C ALA A 180 -0.17 4.81 -0.85
N VAL A 181 0.42 4.25 0.22
CA VAL A 181 -0.13 3.10 0.95
C VAL A 181 -1.45 3.44 1.64
N VAL A 182 -1.58 4.63 2.23
CA VAL A 182 -2.86 5.06 2.84
C VAL A 182 -3.94 5.21 1.77
N THR A 183 -3.59 5.77 0.60
CA THR A 183 -4.52 5.88 -0.52
C THR A 183 -4.91 4.51 -1.07
N LEU A 184 -3.96 3.58 -1.14
CA LEU A 184 -4.20 2.20 -1.51
C LEU A 184 -5.21 1.55 -0.56
N LEU A 185 -4.99 1.60 0.76
CA LEU A 185 -5.94 1.06 1.73
C LEU A 185 -7.30 1.75 1.58
N GLY A 186 -7.32 3.08 1.52
CA GLY A 186 -8.52 3.87 1.31
C GLY A 186 -9.31 3.45 0.07
N SER A 187 -8.65 3.09 -1.03
CA SER A 187 -9.31 2.65 -2.26
C SER A 187 -10.17 1.40 -2.06
N TYR A 188 -9.76 0.44 -1.21
CA TYR A 188 -10.57 -0.75 -0.92
C TYR A 188 -11.85 -0.38 -0.15
N TYR A 189 -11.78 0.55 0.80
CA TYR A 189 -12.95 1.05 1.50
C TYR A 189 -13.86 1.85 0.56
N VAL A 190 -13.29 2.81 -0.18
CA VAL A 190 -14.01 3.73 -1.06
C VAL A 190 -14.74 2.99 -2.17
N PHE A 191 -14.04 2.08 -2.87
CA PHE A 191 -14.62 1.29 -3.96
C PHE A 191 -15.36 0.03 -3.49
N ASN A 192 -15.46 -0.19 -2.17
CA ASN A 192 -16.16 -1.34 -1.57
C ASN A 192 -15.62 -2.69 -2.10
N MET A 193 -14.29 -2.81 -2.16
CA MET A 193 -13.60 -3.99 -2.69
C MET A 193 -13.05 -4.88 -1.58
N GLU A 194 -13.06 -6.19 -1.79
CA GLU A 194 -12.32 -7.11 -0.92
C GLU A 194 -10.82 -7.08 -1.23
N PHE A 195 -9.98 -7.21 -0.20
CA PHE A 195 -8.56 -7.46 -0.42
C PHE A 195 -8.33 -8.72 -1.26
N PRO A 196 -7.37 -8.69 -2.19
CA PRO A 196 -7.07 -9.83 -3.04
C PRO A 196 -6.59 -11.00 -2.18
N LYS A 197 -7.25 -12.16 -2.32
CA LYS A 197 -6.91 -13.38 -1.58
C LYS A 197 -5.62 -14.02 -2.11
N GLY A 198 -5.31 -13.85 -3.40
CA GLY A 198 -4.23 -14.57 -4.08
C GLY A 198 -4.45 -16.10 -4.08
N ALA A 199 -3.57 -16.84 -4.74
CA ALA A 199 -3.67 -18.31 -4.84
C ALA A 199 -3.47 -19.04 -3.48
N SER A 200 -2.94 -18.35 -2.46
CA SER A 200 -2.53 -18.94 -1.18
C SER A 200 -2.94 -18.13 0.05
N GLY A 201 -3.80 -17.11 -0.06
CA GLY A 201 -4.15 -16.23 1.07
C GLY A 201 -3.06 -15.21 1.45
N VAL A 202 -1.85 -15.39 0.91
CA VAL A 202 -0.65 -14.58 1.16
C VAL A 202 -0.89 -13.10 0.89
N GLU A 203 -1.52 -12.78 -0.22
CA GLU A 203 -1.73 -11.38 -0.60
C GLU A 203 -2.66 -10.67 0.39
N LYS A 204 -3.73 -11.35 0.85
CA LYS A 204 -4.64 -10.81 1.86
C LYS A 204 -3.93 -10.57 3.19
N ALA A 205 -3.02 -11.46 3.61
CA ALA A 205 -2.27 -11.30 4.85
C ALA A 205 -1.41 -10.01 4.84
N LEU A 206 -0.84 -9.66 3.68
CA LEU A 206 -0.08 -8.42 3.51
C LEU A 206 -0.96 -7.17 3.67
N PHE A 207 -2.15 -7.16 3.05
CA PHE A 207 -3.10 -6.06 3.23
C PHE A 207 -3.64 -5.97 4.66
N LEU A 208 -3.92 -7.09 5.32
CA LEU A 208 -4.35 -7.10 6.73
C LEU A 208 -3.26 -6.62 7.68
N PHE A 209 -2.00 -6.95 7.41
CA PHE A 209 -0.87 -6.38 8.17
C PHE A 209 -0.77 -4.87 7.98
N LEU A 210 -0.89 -4.38 6.74
CA LEU A 210 -0.89 -2.94 6.46
C LEU A 210 -2.06 -2.22 7.15
N GLU A 211 -3.27 -2.76 7.05
CA GLU A 211 -4.46 -2.27 7.74
C GLU A 211 -4.24 -2.21 9.26
N HIS A 212 -3.64 -3.24 9.85
CA HIS A 212 -3.33 -3.26 11.28
C HIS A 212 -2.35 -2.15 11.69
N ILE A 213 -1.20 -2.01 11.01
CA ILE A 213 -0.16 -1.05 11.45
C ILE A 213 -0.54 0.40 11.15
N PHE A 214 -1.32 0.65 10.10
CA PHE A 214 -1.72 1.99 9.70
C PHE A 214 -3.06 2.38 10.32
N ILE A 215 -4.12 1.60 10.09
CA ILE A 215 -5.49 1.93 10.49
C ILE A 215 -5.79 1.47 11.93
N GLY A 216 -4.95 0.63 12.54
CA GLY A 216 -5.12 0.20 13.94
C GLY A 216 -6.33 -0.70 14.15
N GLN A 217 -6.97 -1.16 13.07
CA GLN A 217 -8.07 -2.12 13.14
C GLN A 217 -7.51 -3.54 13.21
N CYS A 218 -7.95 -4.28 14.22
CA CYS A 218 -7.81 -5.73 14.24
C CYS A 218 -9.08 -6.33 13.66
N SER A 219 -9.01 -6.90 12.45
CA SER A 219 -9.99 -7.92 12.09
C SER A 219 -9.97 -8.98 13.20
N ALA A 220 -11.13 -9.38 13.72
CA ALA A 220 -11.23 -10.26 14.90
C ALA A 220 -10.42 -11.57 14.82
N ASN A 221 -10.02 -11.99 13.61
CA ASN A 221 -9.08 -13.08 13.37
C ASN A 221 -8.06 -12.66 12.31
N LEU A 222 -6.85 -12.25 12.70
CA LEU A 222 -5.75 -12.04 11.77
C LEU A 222 -5.20 -13.42 11.33
N PRO A 223 -4.65 -13.56 10.12
CA PRO A 223 -3.92 -14.77 9.76
C PRO A 223 -2.75 -14.99 10.72
N LEU A 224 -2.49 -16.24 11.12
CA LEU A 224 -1.42 -16.59 12.07
C LEU A 224 -0.05 -15.97 11.71
N THR A 225 0.26 -15.88 10.41
CA THR A 225 1.46 -15.22 9.90
C THR A 225 1.56 -13.74 10.30
N VAL A 226 0.44 -13.02 10.24
CA VAL A 226 0.35 -11.61 10.63
C VAL A 226 0.44 -11.49 12.14
N GLU A 227 -0.24 -12.35 12.89
CA GLU A 227 -0.20 -12.36 14.36
C GLU A 227 1.20 -12.63 14.90
N ASN A 228 1.91 -13.60 14.33
CA ASN A 228 3.28 -13.92 14.71
C ASN A 228 4.20 -12.73 14.45
N LEU A 229 4.16 -12.13 13.25
CA LEU A 229 5.01 -10.97 12.94
C LEU A 229 4.69 -9.78 13.86
N VAL A 230 3.41 -9.48 14.08
CA VAL A 230 3.00 -8.42 15.01
C VAL A 230 3.55 -8.69 16.41
N SER A 231 3.47 -9.93 16.89
CA SER A 231 4.01 -10.32 18.19
C SER A 231 5.54 -10.14 18.26
N ASP A 232 6.25 -10.57 17.22
CA ASP A 232 7.71 -10.44 17.12
C ASP A 232 8.18 -8.99 17.06
N LEU A 233 7.36 -8.07 16.53
CA LEU A 233 7.63 -6.64 16.46
C LEU A 233 7.37 -5.90 17.80
N MET A 234 6.66 -6.53 18.73
CA MET A 234 6.30 -5.93 20.03
C MET A 234 7.28 -6.28 21.16
N VAL A 235 8.27 -7.14 20.89
CA VAL A 235 9.34 -7.60 21.79
C VAL A 235 10.61 -6.79 21.57
#